data_AF-X0YCN9-F1
#
_entry.id   AF-X0YCN9-F1
#
_cell.length_a   1.000
_cell.length_b   1.000
_cell.length_c   1.000
_cell.angle_alpha   90.00
_cell.angle_beta   90.00
_cell.angle_gamma   90.00
#
_symmetry.space_group_name_H-M   'P 1'
#
loop_
_entity.id
_entity.type
_entity.pdbx_description
1 polymer ?
#
loop_
_entity_poly.entity_id
_entity_poly.type
_entity_poly.pdbx_seq_one_letter_code
_entity_poly.pdbx_strand_id
1 'polypeptide(L)' 'ASSTLKEAGFSVMEESAVILQLKDEPGQLAKISRMLANAKVNINAVRVLDKEGGETTVAVETSNPTRTRDILREYVR' A
#
# COMPACT_ATOMS: atom_id res chain seq x y z
N ALA A 1 17.62 -1.70 -12.75
CA ALA A 1 17.97 -1.13 -11.43
C ALA A 1 18.29 -2.23 -10.42
N SER A 2 17.38 -3.17 -10.16
CA SER A 2 17.59 -4.30 -9.24
C SER A 2 18.82 -5.17 -9.59
N SER A 3 19.05 -5.48 -10.88
CA SER A 3 20.23 -6.24 -11.33
C SER A 3 21.56 -5.56 -10.99
N THR A 4 21.69 -4.27 -11.28
CA THR A 4 22.90 -3.48 -10.97
C THR A 4 23.21 -3.42 -9.48
N LEU A 5 22.18 -3.33 -8.62
CA LEU A 5 22.35 -3.33 -7.16
C LEU A 5 22.79 -4.70 -6.63
N LYS A 6 22.25 -5.79 -7.19
CA LYS A 6 22.70 -7.16 -6.85
C LYS A 6 24.14 -7.41 -7.26
N GLU A 7 24.54 -6.95 -8.45
CA GLU A 7 25.91 -7.03 -8.95
C GLU A 7 26.90 -6.26 -8.07
N ALA A 8 26.46 -5.15 -7.46
CA ALA A 8 27.24 -4.40 -6.48
C ALA A 8 27.27 -5.04 -5.06
N GLY A 9 26.69 -6.23 -4.88
CA GLY A 9 26.71 -6.98 -3.63
C GLY A 9 25.60 -6.61 -2.63
N PHE A 10 24.62 -5.79 -3.03
CA PHE A 10 23.49 -5.46 -2.16
C PHE A 10 22.42 -6.55 -2.18
N SER A 11 21.84 -6.84 -1.00
CA SER A 11 20.66 -7.69 -0.89
C SER A 11 19.42 -6.89 -1.30
N VAL A 12 18.86 -7.21 -2.47
CA VAL A 12 17.67 -6.55 -3.01
C VAL A 12 16.44 -7.44 -2.82
N MET A 13 15.43 -6.91 -2.13
CA MET A 13 14.09 -7.49 -2.06
C MET A 13 13.12 -6.61 -2.84
N GLU A 14 12.32 -7.24 -3.71
CA GLU A 14 11.27 -6.57 -4.46
C GLU A 14 9.93 -6.90 -3.83
N GLU A 15 9.26 -5.88 -3.29
CA GLU A 15 7.91 -6.00 -2.78
C GLU A 15 6.95 -5.12 -3.59
N SER A 16 5.75 -5.67 -3.86
CA SER A 16 4.71 -4.97 -4.60
C SER A 16 3.79 -4.22 -3.64
N ALA A 17 3.83 -2.89 -3.71
CA ALA A 17 2.89 -2.03 -3.00
C ALA A 17 1.67 -1.68 -3.88
N VAL A 18 0.52 -1.46 -3.24
CA VAL A 18 -0.67 -0.87 -3.86
C VAL A 18 -0.75 0.59 -3.43
N ILE A 19 -0.88 1.49 -4.40
CA ILE A 19 -1.04 2.92 -4.14
C ILE A 19 -2.52 3.22 -3.93
N LEU A 20 -2.83 3.88 -2.81
CA LEU A 20 -4.19 4.26 -2.43
C LEU A 20 -4.26 5.75 -2.17
N GLN A 21 -5.39 6.35 -2.51
CA GLN A 21 -5.73 7.73 -2.19
C GLN A 21 -6.82 7.74 -1.11
N LEU A 22 -6.50 8.32 0.05
CA LEU A 22 -7.40 8.39 1.20
C LEU A 22 -7.80 9.84 1.44
N LYS A 23 -9.01 10.07 1.94
CA LYS A 23 -9.35 11.39 2.50
C LYS A 23 -8.51 11.64 3.76
N ASP A 24 -8.07 12.88 3.97
CA ASP A 24 -7.37 13.31 5.18
C ASP A 24 -8.37 13.61 6.29
N GLU A 25 -9.07 12.58 6.76
CA GLU A 25 -10.00 12.67 7.87
C GLU A 25 -9.80 11.51 8.86
N PRO A 26 -10.11 11.72 10.15
CA PRO A 26 -9.96 10.69 11.17
C PRO A 26 -10.68 9.38 10.80
N GLY A 27 -9.95 8.27 10.88
CA GLY A 27 -10.49 6.93 10.67
C GLY A 27 -10.44 6.40 9.23
N GLN A 28 -9.95 7.15 8.24
CA GLN A 28 -9.84 6.65 6.87
C GLN A 28 -8.91 5.44 6.74
N LEU A 29 -7.73 5.49 7.36
CA LEU A 29 -6.84 4.33 7.41
C LEU A 29 -7.49 3.15 8.16
N ALA A 30 -8.28 3.42 9.21
CA ALA A 30 -8.99 2.39 9.94
C ALA A 30 -10.07 1.71 9.09
N LYS A 31 -10.75 2.47 8.22
CA LYS A 31 -11.77 1.96 7.28
C LYS A 31 -11.15 0.96 6.31
N ILE A 32 -10.07 1.33 5.60
CA ILE A 32 -9.40 0.42 4.67
C ILE A 32 -8.78 -0.79 5.38
N SER A 33 -8.20 -0.58 6.57
CA SER A 33 -7.61 -1.67 7.36
C SER A 33 -8.66 -2.69 7.77
N ARG A 34 -9.87 -2.24 8.11
CA ARG A 34 -11.00 -3.13 8.46
C ARG A 34 -11.52 -3.90 7.25
N MET A 35 -11.57 -3.28 6.07
CA MET A 35 -11.93 -3.98 4.84
C MET A 35 -10.93 -5.10 4.51
N LEU A 36 -9.63 -4.83 4.63
CA LEU A 36 -8.58 -5.83 4.43
C LEU A 36 -8.63 -6.95 5.49
N ALA A 37 -8.85 -6.60 6.76
CA ALA A 37 -9.00 -7.57 7.85
C ALA A 37 -10.19 -8.51 7.63
N ASN A 38 -11.36 -7.96 7.24
CA ASN A 38 -12.56 -8.76 6.93
C ASN A 38 -12.31 -9.74 5.77
N ALA A 39 -11.45 -9.35 4.83
CA ALA A 39 -11.05 -10.20 3.71
C ALA A 39 -9.88 -11.14 4.02
N LYS A 40 -9.38 -11.14 5.27
CA LYS A 40 -8.22 -11.91 5.73
C LYS A 40 -6.95 -11.61 4.93
N VAL A 41 -6.73 -10.34 4.59
CA VAL A 41 -5.51 -9.85 3.95
C VAL A 41 -4.65 -9.14 5.01
N ASN A 42 -3.43 -9.63 5.22
CA ASN A 42 -2.50 -9.03 6.17
C ASN A 42 -1.82 -7.80 5.53
N ILE A 43 -1.62 -6.77 6.35
CA ILE A 43 -0.85 -5.58 5.99
C ILE A 43 0.58 -5.80 6.47
N ASN A 44 1.55 -5.69 5.57
CA ASN A 44 2.97 -5.85 5.87
C ASN A 44 3.60 -4.48 6.17
N ALA A 45 3.24 -3.45 5.40
CA ALA A 45 3.69 -2.09 5.63
C ALA A 45 2.69 -1.06 5.09
N VAL A 46 2.75 0.13 5.66
CA VAL A 46 2.04 1.33 5.18
C VAL A 46 3.04 2.47 5.17
N ARG A 47 3.13 3.20 4.05
CA ARG A 47 3.97 4.39 3.92
C ARG A 47 3.14 5.53 3.33
N VAL A 48 3.22 6.71 3.95
CA VAL A 48 2.65 7.93 3.37
C VAL A 48 3.63 8.44 2.31
N LEU A 49 3.14 8.63 1.08
CA LEU A 49 3.94 9.14 -0.03
C LEU A 49 3.77 10.64 -0.21
N ASP A 50 2.53 11.11 -0.05
CA ASP A 50 2.16 12.50 -0.27
C ASP A 50 0.90 12.87 0.52
N LYS A 51 0.75 14.16 0.83
CA LYS A 51 -0.40 14.72 1.52
C LYS A 51 -0.69 16.11 0.97
N GLU A 52 -1.77 16.25 0.22
CA GLU A 52 -2.17 17.51 -0.42
C GLU A 52 -3.70 17.58 -0.58
N GLY A 53 -4.27 18.79 -0.56
CA GLY A 53 -5.65 19.02 -1.00
C GLY A 53 -6.75 18.34 -0.18
N GLY A 54 -6.47 17.93 1.07
CA GLY A 54 -7.41 17.17 1.90
C GLY A 54 -7.40 15.67 1.62
N GLU A 55 -6.39 15.18 0.92
CA GLU A 55 -6.18 13.76 0.63
C GLU A 55 -4.74 13.34 1.00
N THR A 56 -4.55 12.04 1.20
CA THR A 56 -3.27 11.43 1.53
C THR A 56 -3.05 10.24 0.61
N THR A 57 -1.94 10.24 -0.11
CA THR A 57 -1.51 9.11 -0.93
C THR A 57 -0.66 8.17 -0.07
N VAL A 58 -1.05 6.91 0.00
CA VAL A 58 -0.33 5.88 0.75
C VAL A 58 0.07 4.71 -0.14
N ALA A 59 1.27 4.17 0.09
CA ALA A 59 1.68 2.88 -0.42
C ALA A 59 1.40 1.82 0.67
N VAL A 60 0.64 0.80 0.32
CA VAL A 60 0.31 -0.32 1.22
C VAL A 60 0.87 -1.62 0.65
N GLU A 61 1.73 -2.26 1.42
CA GLU A 61 2.23 -3.62 1.15
C GLU A 61 1.34 -4.60 1.90
N THR A 62 0.87 -5.63 1.20
CA THR A 62 -0.05 -6.62 1.76
C THR A 62 0.37 -8.03 1.35
N SER A 63 -0.11 -9.02 2.09
CA SER A 63 0.14 -10.43 1.78
C SER A 63 -0.43 -10.88 0.42
N ASN A 64 -1.38 -10.12 -0.16
CA ASN A 64 -1.94 -10.39 -1.48
C ASN A 64 -2.31 -9.08 -2.20
N PRO A 65 -1.39 -8.50 -2.99
CA PRO A 65 -1.61 -7.22 -3.67
C PRO A 65 -2.77 -7.23 -4.68
N THR A 66 -2.98 -8.36 -5.39
CA THR A 66 -4.08 -8.49 -6.35
C THR A 66 -5.43 -8.38 -5.64
N ARG A 67 -5.62 -9.16 -4.57
CA ARG A 67 -6.84 -9.13 -3.78
C ARG A 67 -7.07 -7.78 -3.10
N THR A 68 -6.00 -7.12 -2.65
CA THR A 68 -6.04 -5.76 -2.10
C THR A 68 -6.60 -4.76 -3.11
N ARG A 69 -6.16 -4.82 -4.37
CA ARG A 69 -6.70 -3.96 -5.44
C ARG A 69 -8.18 -4.20 -5.69
N ASP A 70 -8.62 -5.46 -5.64
CA ASP A 70 -10.04 -5.80 -5.83
C ASP A 70 -10.92 -5.27 -4.68
N ILE A 71 -10.48 -5.43 -3.44
CA ILE A 71 -11.22 -4.98 -2.24
C ILE A 71 -11.26 -3.45 -2.15
N LEU A 72 -10.13 -2.79 -2.44
CA LEU A 72 -9.96 -1.35 -2.28
C LEU A 72 -10.05 -0.60 -3.60
N ARG A 73 -10.72 -1.15 -4.61
CA ARG A 73 -10.80 -0.59 -5.97
C ARG A 73 -11.18 0.88 -6.02
N GLU A 74 -12.05 1.33 -5.12
CA GLU A 74 -12.49 2.73 -5.01
C GLU A 74 -11.41 3.69 -4.50
N TYR A 75 -10.37 3.16 -3.85
CA TYR A 75 -9.24 3.93 -3.31
C TYR A 75 -7.99 3.82 -4.19
N VAL A 76 -7.98 2.88 -5.16
CA VAL A 76 -6.86 2.71 -6.08
C VAL A 76 -6.85 3.86 -7.08
N ARG A 77 -5.72 4.56 -7.14
CA ARG A 77 -5.45 5.59 -8.15
C ARG A 77 -4.94 4.96 -9.45
#